data_AF-A0A3T0RQL6-F1
#
_entry.id   AF-A0A3T0RQL6-F1
#
_cell.length_a   1.000
_cell.length_b   1.000
_cell.length_c   1.000
_cell.angle_alpha   90.00
_cell.angle_beta   90.00
_cell.angle_gamma   90.00
#
_symmetry.space_group_name_H-M   'P 1'
#
loop_
_entity.id
_entity.type
_entity.pdbx_description
1 polymer ?
#
loop_
_entity_poly.entity_id
_entity_poly.type
_entity_poly.pdbx_seq_one_letter_code
_entity_poly.pdbx_strand_id
1 'polypeptide(L)'
;MKFSLLITLLIFPILSCQSMSKNAKSTNPAAKKANSSIEAKQSVTKRGAVSPSAKQSAANPAIAQKSIYEELTGTKGMSAKQAPTRVLEMARDARWKRDYVSALKRYNTIIVKYPKSKEVRQAYLDKAELYREMGLTQQSKYNLEKAKK
;
A
#
# COMPACT_ATOMS: atom_id res chain seq x y z
N MET A 1 -26.94 -9.27 -62.74
CA MET A 1 -27.53 -8.30 -61.78
C MET A 1 -26.39 -7.46 -61.20
N LYS A 2 -26.63 -6.15 -61.04
CA LYS A 2 -25.64 -5.07 -60.97
C LYS A 2 -24.87 -5.07 -59.64
N PHE A 3 -23.53 -5.07 -59.72
CA PHE A 3 -22.63 -4.73 -58.61
C PHE A 3 -22.64 -3.22 -58.40
N SER A 4 -23.11 -2.75 -57.24
CA SER A 4 -23.00 -1.34 -56.85
C SER A 4 -22.01 -1.23 -55.69
N LEU A 5 -20.77 -0.90 -56.07
CA LEU A 5 -19.64 -0.59 -55.20
C LEU A 5 -19.72 0.91 -54.89
N LEU A 6 -19.97 1.28 -53.63
CA LEU A 6 -19.87 2.66 -53.16
C LEU A 6 -19.50 2.66 -51.67
N ILE A 7 -18.23 2.33 -51.41
CA ILE A 7 -17.62 2.52 -50.09
C ILE A 7 -17.02 3.92 -50.07
N THR A 8 -17.80 4.85 -49.55
CA THR A 8 -17.42 6.25 -49.37
C THR A 8 -16.33 6.33 -48.29
N LEU A 9 -15.10 6.57 -48.74
CA LEU A 9 -13.95 6.97 -47.93
C LEU A 9 -14.30 8.24 -47.13
N LEU A 10 -14.68 8.07 -45.86
CA LEU A 10 -14.66 9.16 -44.89
C LEU A 10 -13.24 9.30 -44.35
N ILE A 11 -12.54 10.24 -44.96
CA ILE A 11 -11.27 10.83 -44.52
C ILE A 11 -11.53 11.48 -43.15
N PHE A 12 -11.13 10.82 -42.07
CA PHE A 12 -11.05 11.46 -40.76
C PHE A 12 -9.80 12.36 -40.74
N PRO A 13 -9.95 13.69 -40.54
CA PRO A 13 -8.79 14.55 -40.36
C PRO A 13 -8.08 14.15 -39.07
N ILE A 14 -6.82 13.72 -39.23
CA ILE A 14 -5.85 13.51 -38.17
C ILE A 14 -5.56 14.89 -37.57
N LEU A 15 -6.35 15.28 -36.56
CA LEU A 15 -6.07 16.48 -35.77
C LEU A 15 -4.96 16.14 -34.78
N SER A 16 -3.74 16.26 -35.30
CA SER A 16 -2.49 16.31 -34.56
C SER A 16 -2.51 17.53 -33.64
N CYS A 17 -2.77 17.32 -32.35
CA CYS A 17 -2.41 18.27 -31.30
C CYS A 17 -1.15 17.75 -30.59
N GLN A 18 0.01 18.03 -31.20
CA GLN A 18 1.23 18.21 -30.43
C GLN A 18 1.05 19.46 -29.56
N SER A 19 0.90 19.27 -28.25
CA SER A 19 1.28 20.32 -27.30
C SER A 19 2.39 19.78 -26.40
N MET A 20 3.59 20.25 -26.69
CA MET A 20 4.75 20.10 -25.85
C MET A 20 4.53 20.90 -24.56
N SER A 21 4.41 20.23 -23.42
CA SER A 21 4.73 20.86 -22.14
C SER A 21 6.12 20.43 -21.73
N LYS A 22 7.10 21.20 -22.21
CA LYS A 22 8.46 21.22 -21.67
C LYS A 22 8.40 21.93 -20.32
N ASN A 23 9.21 21.43 -19.39
CA ASN A 23 9.86 22.22 -18.34
C ASN A 23 9.03 22.56 -17.09
N ALA A 24 8.89 21.58 -16.19
CA ALA A 24 8.93 21.87 -14.75
C ALA A 24 10.29 21.41 -14.23
N LYS A 25 11.26 22.34 -14.31
CA LYS A 25 12.54 22.27 -13.63
C LYS A 25 12.25 22.01 -12.15
N SER A 26 12.49 20.76 -11.75
CA SER A 26 12.66 20.36 -10.36
C SER A 26 13.78 21.20 -9.76
N THR A 27 13.40 22.33 -9.15
CA THR A 27 14.21 22.98 -8.13
C THR A 27 13.57 22.55 -6.83
N ASN A 28 14.15 21.51 -6.25
CA ASN A 28 13.92 21.15 -4.86
C ASN A 28 14.73 22.19 -4.06
N PRO A 29 14.12 23.19 -3.40
CA PRO A 29 14.87 24.00 -2.47
C PRO A 29 15.27 23.08 -1.31
N ALA A 30 16.57 22.86 -1.22
CA ALA A 30 17.19 22.44 0.01
C ALA A 30 16.66 23.30 1.18
N ALA A 31 16.50 22.63 2.32
CA ALA A 31 16.52 23.22 3.64
C ALA A 31 15.36 24.16 4.01
N LYS A 32 14.41 23.59 4.77
CA LYS A 32 14.16 24.18 6.09
C LYS A 32 14.07 23.08 7.14
N LYS A 33 15.21 22.83 7.79
CA LYS A 33 15.27 22.26 9.14
C LYS A 33 14.38 23.14 10.03
N ALA A 34 13.20 22.65 10.37
CA ALA A 34 12.48 23.14 11.54
C ALA A 34 12.79 22.18 12.68
N ASN A 35 13.73 22.60 13.53
CA ASN A 35 13.86 22.11 14.88
C ASN A 35 12.50 22.27 15.57
N SER A 36 11.85 21.18 15.96
CA SER A 36 10.95 21.22 17.11
C SER A 36 11.52 20.29 18.17
N SER A 37 12.43 20.86 18.95
CA SER A 37 12.74 20.39 20.29
C SER A 37 11.44 20.31 21.08
N ILE A 38 10.92 19.10 21.28
CA ILE A 38 10.01 18.84 22.38
C ILE A 38 10.83 18.12 23.43
N GLU A 39 11.29 18.92 24.38
CA GLU A 39 11.75 18.49 25.68
C GLU A 39 10.60 17.73 26.37
N ALA A 40 10.67 16.41 26.40
CA ALA A 40 9.88 15.60 27.33
C ALA A 40 10.85 15.06 28.37
N LYS A 41 10.78 15.70 29.53
CA LYS A 41 11.60 15.51 30.72
C LYS A 41 11.67 14.05 31.14
N GLN A 42 12.90 13.62 31.36
CA GLN A 42 13.26 12.50 32.22
C GLN A 42 12.57 12.69 33.58
N SER A 43 11.80 11.70 34.02
CA SER A 43 11.61 11.47 35.46
C SER A 43 12.01 10.04 35.76
N VAL A 44 13.15 9.97 36.43
CA VAL A 44 13.75 8.80 37.04
C VAL A 44 12.91 8.44 38.25
N THR A 45 12.26 7.28 38.25
CA THR A 45 11.64 6.74 39.46
C THR A 45 12.29 5.41 39.82
N LYS A 46 13.22 5.52 40.77
CA LYS A 46 13.60 4.61 41.86
C LYS A 46 13.50 3.10 41.63
N ARG A 47 14.69 2.50 41.78
CA ARG A 47 15.00 1.13 42.17
C ARG A 47 14.12 0.68 43.35
N GLY A 48 13.44 -0.44 43.18
CA GLY A 48 12.87 -1.26 44.23
C GLY A 48 13.19 -2.72 43.92
N ALA A 49 14.21 -3.25 44.59
CA ALA A 49 14.57 -4.65 44.52
C ALA A 49 13.64 -5.44 45.44
N VAL A 50 12.84 -6.34 44.88
CA VAL A 50 12.32 -7.50 45.63
C VAL A 50 12.18 -8.67 44.65
N SER A 51 13.08 -9.64 44.79
CA SER A 51 12.88 -10.99 44.25
C SER A 51 11.81 -11.70 45.08
N PRO A 52 10.93 -12.45 44.42
CA PRO A 52 10.66 -13.80 44.88
C PRO A 52 10.95 -14.79 43.76
N SER A 53 11.94 -15.63 44.03
CA SER A 53 12.18 -16.90 43.34
C SER A 53 10.96 -17.80 43.57
N ALA A 54 10.16 -18.00 42.52
CA ALA A 54 9.11 -19.01 42.48
C ALA A 54 9.32 -19.86 41.23
N LYS A 55 9.73 -21.11 41.46
CA LYS A 55 9.79 -22.20 40.49
C LYS A 55 8.39 -22.39 39.89
N GLN A 56 8.13 -21.78 38.74
CA GLN A 56 6.97 -22.08 37.89
C GLN A 56 7.50 -22.31 36.48
N SER A 57 7.33 -23.55 36.03
CA SER A 57 7.46 -24.05 34.66
C SER A 57 7.83 -22.99 33.64
N ALA A 58 9.08 -23.00 33.19
CA ALA A 58 9.68 -22.10 32.21
C ALA A 58 9.10 -22.30 30.79
N ALA A 59 7.78 -22.21 30.65
CA ALA A 59 7.12 -21.95 29.38
C ALA A 59 7.32 -20.45 29.11
N ASN A 60 8.22 -20.15 28.17
CA ASN A 60 8.61 -18.80 27.79
C ASN A 60 7.37 -17.88 27.67
N PRO A 61 7.22 -16.84 28.51
CA PRO A 61 6.02 -15.99 28.56
C PRO A 61 5.75 -15.27 27.23
N ALA A 62 6.75 -15.18 26.35
CA ALA A 62 6.58 -14.71 24.98
C ALA A 62 5.67 -15.64 24.12
N ILE A 63 5.64 -16.94 24.41
CA ILE A 63 4.80 -17.92 23.70
C ILE A 63 3.33 -17.78 24.13
N ALA A 64 3.06 -17.54 25.42
CA ALA A 64 1.71 -17.37 25.95
C ALA A 64 1.06 -16.05 25.50
N GLN A 65 1.82 -14.96 25.40
CA GLN A 65 1.28 -13.68 24.88
C GLN A 65 0.95 -13.76 23.39
N LYS A 66 1.72 -14.53 22.63
CA LYS A 66 1.48 -14.72 21.20
C LYS A 66 0.16 -15.45 20.93
N SER A 67 -0.18 -16.48 21.71
CA SER A 67 -1.44 -17.22 21.51
C SER A 67 -2.68 -16.38 21.84
N ILE A 68 -2.62 -15.55 22.89
CA ILE A 68 -3.72 -14.65 23.27
C ILE A 68 -3.95 -13.58 22.20
N TYR A 69 -2.88 -13.02 21.65
CA TYR A 69 -2.97 -12.04 20.57
C TYR A 69 -3.52 -12.66 19.27
N GLU A 70 -3.09 -13.87 18.92
CA GLU A 70 -3.58 -14.59 17.74
C GLU A 70 -5.07 -14.99 17.85
N GLU A 71 -5.56 -15.21 19.06
CA GLU A 71 -6.97 -15.53 19.33
C GLU A 71 -7.85 -14.28 19.26
N LEU A 72 -7.43 -13.18 19.90
CA LEU A 72 -8.17 -11.90 19.86
C LEU A 72 -8.22 -11.28 18.46
N THR A 73 -7.19 -11.52 17.64
CA THR A 73 -7.12 -11.00 16.25
C THR A 73 -7.71 -11.97 15.22
N GLY A 74 -8.11 -13.18 15.64
CA GLY A 74 -8.66 -14.21 14.75
C GLY A 74 -7.67 -14.66 13.68
N THR A 75 -6.36 -14.65 13.96
CA THR A 75 -5.31 -15.11 13.04
C THR A 75 -4.88 -16.56 13.31
N LYS A 76 -5.35 -17.17 14.39
CA LYS A 76 -5.08 -18.57 14.75
C LYS A 76 -5.59 -19.50 13.63
N GLY A 77 -4.67 -20.05 12.82
CA GLY A 77 -4.98 -20.98 11.73
C GLY A 77 -4.96 -20.41 10.31
N MET A 78 -4.65 -19.13 10.12
CA MET A 78 -4.50 -18.60 8.76
C MET A 78 -3.25 -19.17 8.09
N SER A 79 -3.46 -19.94 7.01
CA SER A 79 -2.33 -20.41 6.22
C SER A 79 -1.60 -19.21 5.61
N ALA A 80 -0.27 -19.28 5.52
CA ALA A 80 0.54 -18.25 4.87
C ALA A 80 0.09 -17.94 3.42
N LYS A 81 -0.64 -18.88 2.79
CA LYS A 81 -1.25 -18.72 1.46
C LYS A 81 -2.44 -17.75 1.45
N GLN A 82 -3.18 -17.62 2.54
CA GLN A 82 -4.37 -16.75 2.64
C GLN A 82 -4.04 -15.32 3.12
N ALA A 83 -2.86 -15.12 3.70
CA ALA A 83 -2.43 -13.82 4.19
C ALA A 83 -2.50 -12.70 3.12
N PRO A 84 -1.95 -12.84 1.90
CA PRO A 84 -2.01 -11.77 0.90
C PRO A 84 -3.44 -11.43 0.46
N THR A 85 -4.30 -12.44 0.34
CA THR A 85 -5.72 -12.25 -0.03
C THR A 85 -6.46 -11.42 1.02
N ARG A 86 -6.30 -11.75 2.31
CA ARG A 86 -6.94 -10.99 3.39
C ARG A 86 -6.42 -9.55 3.47
N VAL A 87 -5.11 -9.35 3.29
CA VAL A 87 -4.53 -7.98 3.28
C VAL A 87 -5.09 -7.17 2.10
N LEU A 88 -5.35 -7.81 0.95
CA LEU A 88 -5.96 -7.18 -0.21
C LEU A 88 -7.41 -6.75 0.07
N GLU A 89 -8.21 -7.61 0.70
CA GLU A 89 -9.57 -7.28 1.13
C GLU A 89 -9.58 -6.08 2.08
N MET A 90 -8.72 -6.09 3.11
CA MET A 90 -8.61 -4.96 4.04
C MET A 90 -8.18 -3.66 3.35
N ALA A 91 -7.37 -3.74 2.29
CA ALA A 91 -6.98 -2.57 1.50
C ALA A 91 -8.16 -1.98 0.73
N ARG A 92 -9.01 -2.84 0.17
CA ARG A 92 -10.23 -2.46 -0.54
C ARG A 92 -11.27 -1.86 0.41
N ASP A 93 -11.43 -2.43 1.60
CA ASP A 93 -12.30 -1.88 2.63
C ASP A 93 -11.85 -0.48 3.06
N ALA A 94 -10.54 -0.27 3.22
CA ALA A 94 -9.98 1.05 3.53
C ALA A 94 -10.24 2.04 2.38
N ARG A 95 -10.06 1.62 1.12
CA ARG A 95 -10.40 2.44 -0.06
C ARG A 95 -11.89 2.81 -0.08
N TRP A 96 -12.78 1.86 0.19
CA TRP A 96 -14.23 2.09 0.24
C TRP A 96 -14.61 3.11 1.32
N LYS A 97 -13.92 3.07 2.47
CA LYS A 97 -14.04 4.06 3.55
C LYS A 97 -13.35 5.41 3.26
N ARG A 98 -12.80 5.59 2.05
CA ARG A 98 -11.99 6.76 1.65
C ARG A 98 -10.73 6.98 2.50
N ASP A 99 -10.29 5.97 3.25
CA ASP A 99 -9.00 5.99 3.97
C ASP A 99 -7.87 5.56 3.02
N TYR A 100 -7.46 6.50 2.18
CA TYR A 100 -6.45 6.29 1.15
C TYR A 100 -5.07 5.94 1.71
N VAL A 101 -4.72 6.49 2.88
CA VAL A 101 -3.41 6.24 3.52
C VAL A 101 -3.32 4.78 3.98
N SER A 102 -4.35 4.29 4.67
CA SER A 102 -4.40 2.89 5.09
C SER A 102 -4.47 1.94 3.89
N ALA A 103 -5.26 2.26 2.86
CA ALA A 103 -5.35 1.46 1.65
C ALA A 103 -3.96 1.30 0.98
N LEU A 104 -3.24 2.42 0.75
CA LEU A 104 -1.90 2.40 0.17
C LEU A 104 -0.89 1.61 1.02
N LYS A 105 -0.93 1.76 2.35
CA LYS A 105 -0.06 1.02 3.26
C LYS A 105 -0.27 -0.49 3.13
N ARG A 106 -1.53 -0.94 3.02
CA ARG A 106 -1.88 -2.37 2.86
C ARG A 106 -1.47 -2.90 1.50
N TYR A 107 -1.71 -2.17 0.41
CA TYR A 107 -1.21 -2.56 -0.92
C TYR A 107 0.33 -2.70 -0.94
N ASN A 108 1.06 -1.75 -0.33
CA ASN A 108 2.52 -1.85 -0.20
C ASN A 108 2.95 -3.06 0.62
N THR A 109 2.18 -3.42 1.65
CA THR A 109 2.45 -4.62 2.44
C THR A 109 2.39 -5.86 1.57
N ILE A 110 1.41 -5.97 0.65
CA ILE A 110 1.31 -7.10 -0.29
C ILE A 110 2.57 -7.19 -1.17
N ILE A 111 2.95 -6.07 -1.78
CA ILE A 111 4.09 -5.99 -2.71
C ILE A 111 5.41 -6.34 -2.00
N VAL A 112 5.63 -5.85 -0.78
CA VAL A 112 6.90 -6.02 -0.06
C VAL A 112 6.97 -7.36 0.66
N LYS A 113 5.90 -7.79 1.33
CA LYS A 113 5.90 -9.00 2.17
C LYS A 113 5.55 -10.26 1.41
N TYR A 114 4.80 -10.16 0.31
CA TYR A 114 4.34 -11.30 -0.48
C TYR A 114 4.65 -11.16 -1.98
N PRO A 115 5.90 -10.85 -2.38
CA PRO A 115 6.24 -10.47 -3.76
C PRO A 115 5.98 -11.55 -4.82
N LYS A 116 5.87 -12.82 -4.41
CA LYS A 116 5.60 -13.97 -5.30
C LYS A 116 4.12 -14.35 -5.36
N SER A 117 3.23 -13.67 -4.64
CA SER A 117 1.82 -14.03 -4.62
C SER A 117 1.07 -13.45 -5.81
N LYS A 118 0.02 -14.15 -6.25
CA LYS A 118 -0.82 -13.72 -7.39
C LYS A 118 -1.54 -12.39 -7.12
N GLU A 119 -1.75 -12.06 -5.85
CA GLU A 119 -2.38 -10.81 -5.39
C GLU A 119 -1.51 -9.57 -5.64
N VAL A 120 -0.20 -9.71 -5.88
CA VAL A 120 0.70 -8.57 -6.15
C VAL A 120 0.25 -7.81 -7.39
N ARG A 121 -0.08 -8.53 -8.47
CA ARG A 121 -0.61 -7.92 -9.69
C ARG A 121 -1.88 -7.11 -9.40
N GLN A 122 -2.80 -7.69 -8.65
CA GLN A 122 -4.04 -7.02 -8.29
C GLN A 122 -3.80 -5.80 -7.38
N ALA A 123 -2.88 -5.89 -6.44
CA ALA A 123 -2.49 -4.76 -5.59
C ALA A 123 -1.94 -3.58 -6.40
N TYR A 124 -1.15 -3.84 -7.45
CA TYR A 124 -0.70 -2.78 -8.37
C TYR A 124 -1.85 -2.16 -9.17
N LEU A 125 -2.78 -2.97 -9.69
CA LEU A 125 -3.95 -2.48 -10.42
C LEU A 125 -4.84 -1.61 -9.53
N ASP A 126 -5.21 -2.09 -8.35
CA ASP A 126 -6.06 -1.36 -7.41
C ASP A 126 -5.37 -0.06 -6.94
N LYS A 127 -4.05 -0.11 -6.70
CA LYS A 127 -3.25 1.08 -6.34
C LYS A 127 -3.16 2.09 -7.48
N ALA A 128 -3.06 1.64 -8.74
CA ALA A 128 -3.10 2.52 -9.90
C ALA A 128 -4.45 3.24 -10.02
N GLU A 129 -5.54 2.51 -9.79
CA GLU A 129 -6.89 3.07 -9.80
C GLU A 129 -7.08 4.09 -8.66
N LEU A 130 -6.59 3.78 -7.47
CA LEU A 130 -6.60 4.68 -6.32
C LEU A 130 -5.85 5.99 -6.61
N TYR A 131 -4.67 5.90 -7.26
CA TYR A 131 -3.94 7.10 -7.68
C TYR A 131 -4.70 7.91 -8.73
N ARG A 132 -5.43 7.26 -9.63
CA ARG A 132 -6.28 7.94 -10.60
C ARG A 132 -7.42 8.70 -9.91
N GLU A 133 -8.05 8.11 -8.89
CA GLU A 133 -9.08 8.80 -8.08
C GLU A 133 -8.53 10.06 -7.39
N MET A 134 -7.27 10.02 -6.93
CA MET A 134 -6.62 11.17 -6.29
C MET A 134 -6.02 12.18 -7.30
N GLY A 135 -6.19 11.99 -8.61
CA GLY A 135 -5.60 12.86 -9.64
C GLY A 135 -4.10 12.66 -9.88
N LEU A 136 -3.49 11.64 -9.27
CA LEU A 136 -2.07 11.32 -9.36
C LEU A 136 -1.76 10.41 -10.59
N THR A 137 -1.94 10.98 -11.78
CA THR A 137 -1.89 10.23 -13.06
C THR A 137 -0.54 9.57 -13.36
N GLN A 138 0.58 10.18 -12.98
CA GLN A 138 1.92 9.62 -13.23
C GLN A 138 2.16 8.36 -12.38
N GLN A 139 1.81 8.42 -11.10
CA GLN A 139 1.88 7.29 -10.18
C GLN A 139 0.94 6.18 -10.64
N SER A 140 -0.25 6.52 -11.11
CA SER A 140 -1.18 5.55 -11.69
C SER A 140 -0.54 4.79 -12.86
N LYS A 141 0.00 5.50 -13.86
CA LYS A 141 0.70 4.89 -15.01
C LYS A 141 1.86 3.99 -14.57
N TYR A 142 2.69 4.45 -13.64
CA TYR A 142 3.79 3.64 -13.10
C TYR A 142 3.30 2.30 -12.53
N ASN A 143 2.22 2.31 -11.74
CA ASN A 143 1.70 1.09 -11.12
C ASN A 143 1.03 0.17 -12.16
N LEU A 144 0.41 0.70 -13.22
CA LEU A 144 -0.09 -0.11 -14.35
C LEU A 144 1.05 -0.84 -15.07
N GLU A 145 2.18 -0.18 -15.31
CA GLU A 145 3.35 -0.84 -15.92
C GLU A 145 3.94 -1.92 -15.01
N LYS A 146 3.91 -1.72 -13.69
CA LYS A 146 4.33 -2.76 -12.74
C LYS A 146 3.40 -3.97 -12.72
N ALA A 147 2.09 -3.78 -12.94
CA ALA A 147 1.13 -4.87 -12.98
C ALA A 147 1.23 -5.79 -14.22
N LYS A 148 1.98 -5.38 -15.25
CA LYS A 148 2.19 -6.17 -16.48
C LYS A 148 3.35 -7.16 -16.37
N LYS A 149 4.23 -6.98 -15.37
CA LYS A 149 5.39 -7.85 -15.12
C LYS A 149 4.99 -9.07 -14.31
#